data_AF-A0A3N8Q994-F1
#
_entry.id   AF-A0A3N8Q994-F1
#
_cell.length_a   1.000
_cell.length_b   1.000
_cell.length_c   1.000
_cell.angle_alpha   90.00
_cell.angle_beta   90.00
_cell.angle_gamma   90.00
#
_symmetry.space_group_name_H-M   'P 1'
#
loop_
_entity.id
_entity.type
_entity.pdbx_description
1 polymer ?
#
loop_
_entity_poly.entity_id
_entity_poly.type
_entity_poly.pdbx_seq_one_letter_code
_entity_poly.pdbx_strand_id
1 'polypeptide(L)' 'MRLYQLALEQGITIGPGYMFSITDSYRNFIRLNYSSPWSPEIEQAVIAVGKLAAYCLD' A
#
# COMPACT_ATOMS: atom_id res chain seq x y z
N MET A 1 4.07 -9.46 1.87
CA MET A 1 2.97 -8.83 2.63
C MET A 1 1.69 -9.02 1.86
N ARG A 2 0.62 -9.56 2.47
CA ARG A 2 -0.67 -9.86 1.80
C ARG A 2 -1.28 -8.63 1.11
N LEU A 3 -1.30 -7.48 1.80
CA LEU A 3 -1.79 -6.22 1.27
C LEU A 3 -1.10 -5.80 -0.05
N TYR A 4 0.22 -6.02 -0.18
CA TYR A 4 0.97 -5.66 -1.39
C TYR A 4 0.56 -6.53 -2.58
N GLN A 5 0.34 -7.83 -2.35
CA GLN A 5 -0.08 -8.74 -3.42
C GLN A 5 -1.48 -8.35 -3.94
N LEU A 6 -2.43 -8.10 -3.04
CA LEU A 6 -3.78 -7.68 -3.41
C LEU A 6 -3.83 -6.32 -4.11
N ALA A 7 -3.00 -5.36 -3.68
CA ALA A 7 -2.91 -4.06 -4.34
C ALA A 7 -2.30 -4.19 -5.75
N LEU A 8 -1.28 -5.03 -5.91
CA LEU A 8 -0.61 -5.27 -7.18
C LEU A 8 -1.55 -5.91 -8.22
N GLU A 9 -2.43 -6.82 -7.79
CA GLU A 9 -3.49 -7.40 -8.63
C GLU A 9 -4.46 -6.34 -9.20
N GLN A 10 -4.60 -5.19 -8.51
CA GLN A 10 -5.40 -4.05 -8.97
C GLN A 10 -4.57 -2.98 -9.73
N GLY A 11 -3.30 -3.28 -10.03
CA GLY A 11 -2.39 -2.32 -10.68
C GLY A 11 -1.89 -1.21 -9.76
N ILE A 12 -2.06 -1.34 -8.43
CA ILE A 12 -1.64 -0.34 -7.44
C ILE A 12 -0.34 -0.80 -6.80
N THR A 13 0.71 0.02 -6.94
CA THR A 13 1.99 -0.22 -6.26
C THR A 13 2.05 0.56 -4.95
N ILE A 14 2.34 -0.13 -3.85
CA ILE A 14 2.67 0.47 -2.55
C ILE A 14 4.08 0.05 -2.15
N GLY A 15 4.73 0.80 -1.25
CA GLY A 15 6.03 0.43 -0.71
C GLY A 15 5.89 -0.35 0.61
N PRO A 16 6.06 -1.69 0.65
CA PRO A 16 6.14 -2.43 1.90
C PRO A 16 7.19 -1.88 2.88
N GLY A 17 6.83 -1.73 4.16
CA GLY A 17 7.68 -1.13 5.20
C GLY A 17 9.01 -1.85 5.41
N TYR A 18 9.03 -3.18 5.30
CA TYR A 18 10.25 -3.98 5.46
C TYR A 18 11.33 -3.67 4.42
N MET A 19 10.99 -3.07 3.27
CA MET A 19 12.00 -2.66 2.28
C MET A 19 12.84 -1.46 2.76
N PHE A 20 12.37 -0.75 3.79
CA PHE A 20 13.01 0.44 4.35
C PHE A 20 13.68 0.15 5.69
N SER A 21 13.95 -1.12 5.99
CA SER A 21 14.61 -1.56 7.21
C SER A 21 15.77 -2.48 6.90
N ILE A 22 16.84 -2.38 7.68
CA ILE A 22 17.98 -3.31 7.65
C ILE A 22 17.71 -4.61 8.42
N THR A 23 16.62 -4.66 9.17
CA THR A 23 16.10 -5.86 9.82
C THR A 23 14.71 -6.16 9.31
N ASP A 24 14.15 -7.29 9.72
CA ASP A 24 12.84 -7.75 9.29
C ASP A 24 11.66 -7.05 10.01
N SER A 25 11.85 -5.77 10.32
CA SER A 25 10.91 -4.91 11.04
C SER A 25 9.88 -4.27 10.10
N TYR A 26 8.86 -3.61 10.67
CA TYR A 26 7.85 -2.84 9.92
C TYR A 26 7.02 -3.68 8.92
N ARG A 27 6.75 -4.95 9.25
CA ARG A 27 5.98 -5.89 8.42
C ARG A 27 4.52 -5.48 8.18
N ASN A 28 3.98 -4.61 9.03
CA ASN A 28 2.60 -4.09 8.99
C ASN A 28 2.54 -2.59 8.67
N PHE A 29 3.61 -2.01 8.12
CA PHE A 29 3.65 -0.62 7.69
C PHE A 29 3.82 -0.53 6.17
N ILE A 30 3.36 0.57 5.59
CA ILE A 30 3.49 0.88 4.17
C ILE A 30 3.92 2.32 3.98
N ARG A 31 4.61 2.60 2.87
CA ARG A 31 4.94 3.94 2.42
C ARG A 31 4.01 4.34 1.27
N LEU A 32 3.33 5.46 1.43
CA LEU A 32 2.63 6.16 0.36
C LEU A 32 3.52 7.28 -0.20
N ASN A 33 3.36 7.58 -1.48
CA ASN A 33 4.11 8.62 -2.18
C ASN A 33 3.12 9.63 -2.78
N TYR A 34 3.46 10.91 -2.75
CA TYR A 34 2.61 12.01 -3.25
C TYR A 34 3.36 12.90 -4.26
N SER A 35 4.36 12.36 -4.96
CA SER A 35 5.11 13.13 -5.96
C SER A 35 4.28 13.48 -7.19
N SER A 36 3.23 12.70 -7.45
CA SER A 36 2.26 12.99 -8.50
C SER A 36 1.15 13.91 -7.97
N PRO A 37 0.68 14.89 -8.75
CA PRO A 37 -0.49 15.68 -8.39
C PRO A 37 -1.70 14.80 -8.07
N TRP A 38 -2.51 15.20 -7.09
CA TRP A 38 -3.74 14.50 -6.75
C TRP A 38 -4.70 14.46 -7.95
N SER A 39 -5.27 13.30 -8.21
CA SER A 39 -6.24 13.08 -9.28
C SER A 39 -7.33 12.12 -8.78
N PRO A 40 -8.50 12.07 -9.46
CA PRO A 40 -9.54 11.09 -9.13
C PRO A 40 -9.04 9.65 -9.13
N GLU A 41 -8.09 9.30 -10.01
CA GLU A 41 -7.49 7.96 -10.07
C GLU A 41 -6.65 7.67 -8.81
N ILE A 42 -5.85 8.63 -8.34
CA ILE A 42 -5.09 8.50 -7.09
C ILE A 42 -6.04 8.37 -5.90
N GLU A 43 -7.11 9.16 -5.86
CA GLU A 43 -8.13 9.06 -4.81
C GLU A 43 -8.75 7.67 -4.74
N GLN A 44 -9.17 7.12 -5.89
CA GLN A 44 -9.69 5.76 -5.97
C GLN A 44 -8.65 4.71 -5.55
N ALA A 45 -7.39 4.89 -5.94
CA ALA A 45 -6.31 3.98 -5.54
C ALA A 45 -6.07 4.00 -4.01
N VAL A 46 -6.07 5.19 -3.38
CA VAL A 46 -5.93 5.32 -1.92
C VAL A 46 -7.12 4.67 -1.20
N ILE A 47 -8.35 4.89 -1.66
CA ILE A 47 -9.55 4.24 -1.12
C ILE A 47 -9.45 2.72 -1.24
N ALA A 48 -9.04 2.20 -2.41
CA ALA A 48 -8.87 0.77 -2.63
C ALA A 48 -7.84 0.16 -1.69
N VAL A 49 -6.67 0.80 -1.52
CA VAL A 49 -5.64 0.38 -0.56
C VAL A 49 -6.18 0.36 0.86
N GLY A 50 -6.96 1.37 1.28
CA GLY A 50 -7.59 1.41 2.60
C GLY A 50 -8.55 0.23 2.85
N LYS A 51 -9.38 -0.11 1.85
CA LYS A 51 -10.28 -1.29 1.93
C LYS A 51 -9.51 -2.60 2.01
N LEU A 52 -8.47 -2.76 1.19
CA LEU A 52 -7.62 -3.95 1.22
C LEU A 52 -6.86 -4.08 2.55
N ALA A 53 -6.42 -2.95 3.12
CA ALA A 53 -5.75 -2.93 4.42
C ALA A 53 -6.70 -3.40 5.52
N ALA A 54 -7.94 -2.91 5.54
CA ALA A 54 -8.97 -3.37 6.47
C ALA A 54 -9.23 -4.88 6.32
N TYR A 55 -9.41 -5.37 5.09
CA TYR A 55 -9.59 -6.80 4.80
C TYR A 55 -8.42 -7.69 5.22
N CYS A 56 -7.20 -7.15 5.31
CA CYS A 56 -6.02 -7.90 5.76
C CYS A 56 -5.86 -7.95 7.29
N LEU A 57 -6.62 -7.13 8.03
CA LEU A 57 -6.62 -7.13 9.50
C LEU A 57 -7.59 -8.18 10.08
N ASP A 58 -8.56 -8.62 9.28
CA ASP A 58 -9.45 -9.76 9.55
C ASP A 58 -8.79 -11.10 9.15
#